data_AF-A0A426DH35-F1
#
_entry.id   AF-A0A426DH35-F1
#
_cell.length_a   1.000
_cell.length_b   1.000
_cell.length_c   1.000
_cell.angle_alpha   90.00
_cell.angle_beta   90.00
_cell.angle_gamma   90.00
#
_symmetry.space_group_name_H-M   'P 1'
#
loop_
_entity.id
_entity.type
_entity.pdbx_description
1 polymer ?
#
loop_
_entity_poly.entity_id
_entity_poly.type
_entity_poly.pdbx_seq_one_letter_code
_entity_poly.pdbx_strand_id
1 'polypeptide(L)'
;MNNKKDRYFSILDQGNMFQDSGHRTRFKELLDCYADFPFFTKGLCKCMYLSAWDDEHFCILLEILTDMSLGRETNTREMRVKGEALAEEQHNAEYYVYQLSNAFLDNASYHLPEGAEIPPEIRHIISCALQAAELIDQV
;
A
#
# COMPACT_ATOMS: atom_id res chain seq x y z
N MET A 1 -2.07 -23.26 -10.17
CA MET A 1 -2.48 -22.82 -8.83
C MET A 1 -1.76 -21.51 -8.54
N ASN A 2 -2.32 -20.35 -8.96
CA ASN A 2 -2.07 -19.03 -8.34
C ASN A 2 -3.00 -17.90 -8.88
N ASN A 3 -4.28 -18.21 -9.12
CA ASN A 3 -5.22 -17.32 -9.82
C ASN A 3 -5.52 -16.02 -9.04
N LYS A 4 -5.46 -16.03 -7.70
CA LYS A 4 -5.92 -14.89 -6.89
C LYS A 4 -5.00 -13.67 -6.98
N LYS A 5 -3.67 -13.86 -7.00
CA LYS A 5 -2.73 -12.74 -7.11
C LYS A 5 -2.76 -12.08 -8.49
N ASP A 6 -2.89 -12.88 -9.54
CA ASP A 6 -3.06 -12.36 -10.92
C ASP A 6 -4.33 -11.51 -11.08
N ARG A 7 -5.39 -11.80 -10.31
CA ARG A 7 -6.63 -10.98 -10.29
C ARG A 7 -6.40 -9.58 -9.73
N TYR A 8 -5.63 -9.42 -8.63
CA TYR A 8 -5.31 -8.09 -8.10
C TYR A 8 -4.54 -7.25 -9.11
N PHE A 9 -3.54 -7.85 -9.77
CA PHE A 9 -2.79 -7.15 -10.80
C PHE A 9 -3.68 -6.79 -12.00
N SER A 10 -4.47 -7.76 -12.49
CA SER A 10 -5.30 -7.59 -13.68
C SER A 10 -6.37 -6.52 -13.52
N ILE A 11 -7.04 -6.43 -12.35
CA ILE A 11 -8.09 -5.44 -12.14
C ILE A 11 -7.53 -4.01 -12.09
N LEU A 12 -6.33 -3.84 -11.53
CA LEU A 12 -5.63 -2.55 -11.49
C LEU A 12 -5.09 -2.15 -12.87
N ASP A 13 -4.55 -3.10 -13.63
CA ASP A 13 -4.05 -2.88 -14.99
C ASP A 13 -5.20 -2.49 -15.94
N GLN A 14 -6.32 -3.23 -15.89
CA GLN A 14 -7.53 -2.92 -16.68
C GLN A 14 -8.20 -1.61 -16.25
N GLY A 15 -8.08 -1.27 -14.96
CA GLY A 15 -8.54 0.00 -14.42
C GLY A 15 -7.67 1.20 -14.81
N ASN A 16 -6.50 0.99 -15.44
CA ASN A 16 -5.48 2.02 -15.69
C ASN A 16 -5.03 2.74 -14.40
N MET A 17 -4.84 1.98 -13.31
CA MET A 17 -4.48 2.56 -12.01
C MET A 17 -2.99 2.92 -11.91
N PHE A 18 -2.11 2.26 -12.67
CA PHE A 18 -0.68 2.55 -12.58
C PHE A 18 -0.31 3.86 -13.27
N GLN A 19 0.39 4.72 -12.52
CA GLN A 19 0.84 6.03 -13.00
C GLN A 19 1.83 5.92 -14.16
N ASP A 20 2.75 4.98 -14.08
CA ASP A 20 3.75 4.70 -15.11
C ASP A 20 4.24 3.25 -15.03
N SER A 21 5.17 2.89 -15.92
CA SER A 21 5.76 1.56 -15.95
C SER A 21 6.56 1.20 -14.69
N GLY A 22 7.13 2.20 -14.00
CA GLY A 22 7.89 2.00 -12.77
C GLY A 22 6.98 1.62 -11.62
N HIS A 23 5.91 2.38 -11.40
CA HIS A 23 4.86 2.05 -10.42
C HIS A 23 4.28 0.66 -10.69
N ARG A 24 3.93 0.36 -11.95
CA ARG A 24 3.44 -0.95 -12.36
C ARG A 24 4.41 -2.09 -12.02
N THR A 25 5.70 -1.89 -12.28
CA THR A 25 6.73 -2.92 -12.05
C THR A 25 6.94 -3.17 -10.57
N ARG A 26 7.11 -2.12 -9.77
CA ARG A 26 7.31 -2.22 -8.31
C ARG A 26 6.14 -2.90 -7.62
N PHE A 27 4.90 -2.57 -7.99
CA PHE A 27 3.73 -3.26 -7.44
C PHE A 27 3.74 -4.76 -7.79
N LYS A 28 4.06 -5.11 -9.04
CA LYS A 28 4.12 -6.51 -9.49
C LYS A 28 5.17 -7.30 -8.74
N GLU A 29 6.34 -6.70 -8.49
CA GLU A 29 7.43 -7.32 -7.72
C GLU A 29 6.98 -7.65 -6.29
N LEU A 30 6.36 -6.69 -5.58
CA LEU A 30 5.83 -6.93 -4.23
C LEU A 30 4.79 -8.04 -4.23
N LEU A 31 3.87 -8.02 -5.19
CA LEU A 31 2.81 -9.00 -5.28
C LEU A 31 3.33 -10.40 -5.60
N ASP A 32 4.30 -10.53 -6.51
CA ASP A 32 4.87 -11.81 -6.88
C ASP A 32 5.67 -12.44 -5.74
N CYS A 33 6.39 -11.62 -4.97
CA CYS A 33 7.19 -12.06 -3.84
C CYS A 33 6.35 -12.42 -2.61
N TYR A 34 5.35 -11.60 -2.26
CA TYR A 34 4.75 -11.65 -0.92
C TYR A 34 3.28 -12.10 -0.88
N ALA A 35 2.58 -12.23 -2.01
CA ALA A 35 1.15 -12.60 -2.01
C ALA A 35 0.84 -14.02 -1.50
N ASP A 36 1.85 -14.90 -1.50
CA ASP A 36 1.71 -16.29 -1.05
C ASP A 36 2.03 -16.46 0.46
N PHE A 37 2.40 -15.38 1.16
CA PHE A 37 2.71 -15.43 2.59
C PHE A 37 1.45 -15.41 3.48
N PRO A 38 1.48 -16.02 4.67
CA PRO A 38 0.31 -16.12 5.56
C PRO A 38 -0.26 -14.77 6.02
N PHE A 39 0.59 -13.73 6.10
CA PHE A 39 0.18 -12.37 6.48
C PHE A 39 -0.50 -11.59 5.35
N PHE A 40 -0.56 -12.13 4.13
CA PHE A 40 -1.10 -11.38 2.99
C PHE A 40 -2.61 -11.19 3.09
N THR A 41 -3.05 -9.93 3.00
CA THR A 41 -4.44 -9.52 3.06
C THR A 41 -4.76 -8.50 1.97
N LYS A 42 -6.06 -8.20 1.77
CA LYS A 42 -6.47 -7.09 0.89
C LYS A 42 -5.89 -5.76 1.37
N GLY A 43 -5.88 -5.52 2.69
CA GLY A 43 -5.26 -4.34 3.30
C GLY A 43 -3.79 -4.22 2.93
N LEU A 44 -3.03 -5.31 3.03
CA LEU A 44 -1.63 -5.32 2.62
C LEU A 44 -1.45 -5.08 1.12
N CYS A 45 -2.30 -5.66 0.28
CA CYS A 45 -2.27 -5.42 -1.16
C CYS A 45 -2.47 -3.93 -1.50
N LYS A 46 -3.34 -3.24 -0.77
CA LYS A 46 -3.54 -1.78 -0.90
C LYS A 46 -2.30 -1.00 -0.49
N CYS A 47 -1.63 -1.42 0.59
CA CYS A 47 -0.37 -0.81 1.04
C CYS A 47 0.76 -1.02 0.02
N MET A 48 0.86 -2.23 -0.57
CA MET A 48 1.83 -2.52 -1.63
C MET A 48 1.63 -1.65 -2.86
N TYR A 49 0.37 -1.40 -3.24
CA TYR A 49 0.05 -0.47 -4.32
C TYR A 49 0.49 0.96 -3.97
N LEU A 50 0.11 1.44 -2.78
CA LEU A 50 0.46 2.79 -2.32
C LEU A 50 1.98 3.00 -2.23
N SER A 51 2.73 2.06 -1.65
CA SER A 51 4.18 2.16 -1.53
C SER A 51 4.90 2.04 -2.87
N ALA A 52 4.27 1.42 -3.86
CA ALA A 52 4.80 1.34 -5.21
C ALA A 52 4.66 2.65 -5.99
N TRP A 53 4.30 3.76 -5.34
CA TRP A 53 4.26 5.08 -5.98
C TRP A 53 5.64 5.63 -6.34
N ASP A 54 6.61 5.52 -5.43
CA ASP A 54 8.01 5.96 -5.63
C ASP A 54 9.03 5.00 -4.97
N ASP A 55 10.30 5.16 -5.33
CA ASP A 55 11.36 4.24 -4.91
C ASP A 55 11.59 4.26 -3.39
N GLU A 56 11.38 5.39 -2.73
CA GLU A 56 11.59 5.56 -1.29
C GLU A 56 10.59 4.72 -0.50
N HIS A 57 9.30 4.92 -0.75
CA HIS A 57 8.24 4.15 -0.09
C HIS A 57 8.29 2.67 -0.46
N PHE A 58 8.71 2.34 -1.70
CA PHE A 58 8.90 0.97 -2.12
C PHE A 58 10.00 0.26 -1.32
N CYS A 59 11.15 0.92 -1.11
CA CYS A 59 12.25 0.36 -0.33
C CYS A 59 11.84 0.14 1.13
N ILE A 60 11.13 1.11 1.73
CA ILE A 60 10.62 1.00 3.10
C ILE A 60 9.68 -0.21 3.23
N LEU A 61 8.71 -0.37 2.33
CA LEU A 61 7.80 -1.51 2.42
C LEU A 61 8.52 -2.84 2.17
N LEU A 62 9.45 -2.88 1.21
CA LEU A 62 10.22 -4.08 0.91
C LEU A 62 11.03 -4.56 2.12
N GLU A 63 11.64 -3.64 2.86
CA GLU A 63 12.35 -3.94 4.10
C GLU A 63 11.40 -4.54 5.16
N ILE A 64 10.25 -3.89 5.41
CA ILE A 64 9.26 -4.37 6.38
C ILE A 64 8.75 -5.77 6.01
N LEU A 65 8.44 -6.01 4.74
CA LEU A 65 7.96 -7.31 4.26
C LEU A 65 9.03 -8.40 4.36
N THR A 66 10.29 -8.04 4.11
CA THR A 66 11.44 -8.93 4.29
C THR A 66 11.56 -9.35 5.75
N ASP A 67 11.53 -8.41 6.69
CA ASP A 67 11.55 -8.70 8.13
C ASP A 67 10.41 -9.64 8.54
N MET A 68 9.17 -9.31 8.14
CA MET A 68 7.99 -10.12 8.45
C MET A 68 8.10 -11.54 7.88
N SER A 69 8.66 -11.68 6.67
CA SER A 69 8.89 -12.99 6.05
C SER A 69 9.91 -13.84 6.81
N LEU A 70 11.01 -13.23 7.27
CA LEU A 70 12.06 -13.89 8.05
C LEU A 70 11.57 -14.24 9.46
N GLY A 71 10.79 -13.35 10.08
CA GLY A 71 10.13 -13.56 11.37
C GLY A 71 9.00 -14.60 11.33
N ARG A 72 8.57 -15.01 10.13
CA ARG A 72 7.44 -15.93 9.90
C ARG A 72 6.13 -15.40 10.48
N GLU A 73 5.93 -14.10 10.35
CA GLU A 73 4.70 -13.44 10.78
C GLU A 73 3.48 -14.01 10.05
N THR A 74 2.32 -13.93 10.70
CA THR A 74 1.05 -14.44 10.15
C THR A 74 0.00 -13.36 9.99
N ASN A 75 0.33 -12.11 10.34
CA ASN A 75 -0.54 -10.95 10.24
C ASN A 75 0.31 -9.68 10.06
N THR A 76 -0.34 -8.54 9.84
CA THR A 76 0.30 -7.24 9.54
C THR A 76 0.47 -6.33 10.76
N ARG A 77 0.37 -6.86 11.99
CA ARG A 77 0.43 -6.03 13.21
C ARG A 77 1.76 -5.29 13.34
N GLU A 78 2.88 -5.96 13.03
CA GLU A 78 4.21 -5.34 13.09
C GLU A 78 4.31 -4.17 12.09
N MET A 79 3.88 -4.39 10.84
CA MET A 79 3.84 -3.35 9.82
C MET A 79 3.00 -2.16 10.27
N ARG A 80 1.82 -2.39 10.86
CA ARG A 80 0.97 -1.30 11.35
C ARG A 80 1.67 -0.47 12.42
N VAL A 81 2.38 -1.12 13.35
CA VAL A 81 3.10 -0.40 14.42
C VAL A 81 4.25 0.42 13.84
N LYS A 82 5.01 -0.15 12.89
CA LYS A 82 6.07 0.58 12.17
C LYS A 82 5.49 1.76 11.39
N GLY A 83 4.36 1.59 10.70
CA GLY A 83 3.68 2.65 9.97
C GLY A 83 3.19 3.79 10.87
N GLU A 84 2.71 3.48 12.08
CA GLU A 84 2.32 4.51 13.06
C GLU A 84 3.53 5.33 13.51
N ALA A 85 4.64 4.68 13.85
CA ALA A 85 5.87 5.37 14.24
C ALA A 85 6.41 6.25 13.11
N LEU A 86 6.43 5.74 11.87
CA LEU A 86 6.83 6.51 10.70
C LEU A 86 5.93 7.73 10.47
N ALA A 87 4.61 7.59 10.67
CA ALA A 87 3.69 8.72 10.60
C ALA A 87 4.05 9.79 11.64
N GLU A 88 4.24 9.42 12.91
CA GLU A 88 4.57 10.36 13.99
C GLU A 88 5.87 11.14 13.74
N GLU A 89 6.82 10.54 13.00
CA GLU A 89 8.07 11.19 12.60
C GLU A 89 7.90 12.19 11.44
N GLN A 90 6.82 12.11 10.66
CA GLN A 90 6.58 13.04 9.56
C GLN A 90 6.08 14.40 10.07
N HIS A 91 6.78 15.46 9.65
CA HIS A 91 6.37 16.85 9.87
C HIS A 91 5.81 17.52 8.61
N ASN A 92 5.61 16.74 7.54
CA ASN A 92 5.11 17.18 6.25
C ASN A 92 3.85 16.37 5.86
N ALA A 93 3.38 16.54 4.63
CA ALA A 93 2.17 15.89 4.14
C ALA A 93 2.31 14.36 3.91
N GLU A 94 3.52 13.78 3.92
CA GLU A 94 3.72 12.32 3.87
C GLU A 94 3.07 11.62 5.06
N TYR A 95 2.88 12.33 6.17
CA TYR A 95 2.06 11.90 7.30
C TYR A 95 0.74 11.23 6.84
N TYR A 96 0.05 11.85 5.89
CA TYR A 96 -1.25 11.36 5.40
C TYR A 96 -1.14 10.07 4.58
N VAL A 97 0.00 9.85 3.92
CA VAL A 97 0.29 8.61 3.18
C VAL A 97 0.46 7.44 4.16
N TYR A 98 1.22 7.63 5.24
CA TYR A 98 1.36 6.62 6.29
C TYR A 98 0.05 6.36 7.03
N GLN A 99 -0.74 7.39 7.32
CA GLN A 99 -2.07 7.20 7.91
C GLN A 99 -3.00 6.39 7.01
N LEU A 100 -3.00 6.65 5.70
CA LEU A 100 -3.77 5.86 4.74
C LEU A 100 -3.33 4.39 4.72
N SER A 101 -2.02 4.14 4.74
CA SER A 101 -1.45 2.80 4.84
C SER A 101 -1.97 2.06 6.07
N ASN A 102 -1.90 2.69 7.26
CA ASN A 102 -2.43 2.11 8.49
C ASN A 102 -3.94 1.86 8.42
N ALA A 103 -4.71 2.80 7.87
CA ALA A 103 -6.15 2.62 7.69
C ALA A 103 -6.47 1.42 6.77
N PHE A 104 -5.68 1.18 5.73
CA PHE A 104 -5.82 -0.02 4.89
C PHE A 104 -5.55 -1.31 5.67
N LEU A 105 -4.53 -1.35 6.52
CA LEU A 105 -4.23 -2.52 7.35
C LEU A 105 -5.34 -2.81 8.38
N ASP A 106 -5.93 -1.76 8.95
CA ASP A 106 -7.02 -1.86 9.92
C ASP A 106 -8.40 -2.06 9.28
N ASN A 107 -8.48 -2.08 7.94
CA ASN A 107 -9.73 -2.12 7.18
C ASN A 107 -10.71 -0.99 7.61
N ALA A 108 -10.15 0.19 7.86
CA ALA A 108 -10.88 1.39 8.27
C ALA A 108 -11.11 2.33 7.09
N SER A 109 -12.21 3.07 7.11
CA SER A 109 -12.43 4.17 6.17
C SER A 109 -11.45 5.30 6.44
N TYR A 110 -10.87 5.86 5.37
CA TYR A 110 -9.95 6.98 5.46
C TYR A 110 -10.53 8.20 4.73
N HIS A 111 -10.48 9.34 5.40
CA HIS A 111 -10.85 10.63 4.84
C HIS A 111 -9.77 11.65 5.20
N LEU A 112 -9.35 12.43 4.22
CA LEU A 112 -8.43 13.54 4.47
C LEU A 112 -9.08 14.57 5.41
N PRO A 113 -8.33 15.12 6.39
CA PRO A 113 -8.89 16.13 7.28
C PRO A 113 -9.35 17.37 6.51
N GLU A 114 -10.51 17.89 6.89
CA GLU A 114 -11.01 19.16 6.34
C GLU A 114 -10.05 20.30 6.69
N GLY A 115 -9.68 21.11 5.68
CA GLY A 115 -8.78 22.26 5.87
C GLY A 115 -7.29 21.93 5.95
N ALA A 116 -6.88 20.67 5.81
CA ALA A 116 -5.46 20.32 5.72
C ALA A 116 -4.82 20.88 4.43
N GLU A 117 -3.71 21.62 4.58
CA GLU A 117 -2.89 22.11 3.48
C GLU A 117 -2.02 20.96 2.93
N ILE A 118 -2.63 20.15 2.07
CA ILE A 118 -1.98 19.00 1.44
C ILE A 118 -1.53 19.40 0.04
N PRO A 119 -0.23 19.25 -0.29
CA PRO A 119 0.28 19.47 -1.64
C PRO A 119 -0.54 18.71 -2.70
N PRO A 120 -0.74 19.27 -3.90
CA PRO A 120 -1.52 18.63 -4.95
C PRO A 120 -1.02 17.22 -5.31
N GLU A 121 0.29 17.01 -5.25
CA GLU A 121 0.92 15.71 -5.48
C GLU A 121 0.48 14.66 -4.47
N ILE A 122 0.66 14.91 -3.17
CA ILE A 122 0.22 13.99 -2.11
C ILE A 122 -1.28 13.72 -2.17
N ARG A 123 -2.08 14.76 -2.46
CA ARG A 123 -3.53 14.60 -2.65
C ARG A 123 -3.85 13.67 -3.83
N HIS A 124 -3.09 13.78 -4.92
CA HIS A 124 -3.23 12.91 -6.08
C HIS A 124 -2.88 11.46 -5.75
N ILE A 125 -1.75 11.23 -5.06
CA ILE A 125 -1.32 9.90 -4.58
C ILE A 125 -2.44 9.24 -3.76
N ILE A 126 -2.94 9.95 -2.74
CA ILE A 126 -4.00 9.46 -1.85
C ILE A 126 -5.28 9.15 -2.63
N SER A 127 -5.69 10.03 -3.55
CA SER A 127 -6.88 9.82 -4.38
C SER A 127 -6.74 8.56 -5.25
N CYS A 128 -5.60 8.37 -5.92
CA CYS A 128 -5.35 7.21 -6.75
C CYS A 128 -5.30 5.92 -5.93
N ALA A 129 -4.70 5.95 -4.74
CA ALA A 129 -4.66 4.80 -3.83
C ALA A 129 -6.06 4.41 -3.31
N LEU A 130 -6.93 5.38 -3.00
CA LEU A 130 -8.31 5.11 -2.61
C LEU A 130 -9.12 4.47 -3.76
N GLN A 131 -8.96 4.96 -4.99
CA GLN A 131 -9.61 4.37 -6.18
C GLN A 131 -9.11 2.94 -6.44
N ALA A 132 -7.80 2.71 -6.35
CA ALA A 132 -7.22 1.37 -6.47
C ALA A 132 -7.72 0.44 -5.36
N ALA A 133 -7.89 0.95 -4.13
CA ALA A 133 -8.41 0.18 -3.01
C ALA A 133 -9.85 -0.32 -3.27
N GLU A 134 -10.70 0.49 -3.87
CA GLU A 134 -12.06 0.09 -4.27
C GLU A 134 -12.05 -1.07 -5.29
N LEU A 135 -11.09 -1.08 -6.22
CA LEU A 135 -10.92 -2.18 -7.17
C LEU A 135 -10.37 -3.44 -6.48
N ILE A 136 -9.36 -3.31 -5.61
CA ILE A 136 -8.80 -4.43 -4.84
C ILE A 136 -9.87 -5.11 -3.97
N ASP A 137 -10.82 -4.35 -3.44
CA ASP A 137 -11.91 -4.91 -2.63
C ASP A 137 -12.86 -5.81 -3.41
N GLN A 138 -12.92 -5.70 -4.74
CA GLN A 138 -13.76 -6.52 -5.61
C GLN A 138 -13.17 -7.91 -5.93
N VAL A 139 -11.90 -8.16 -5.60
CA VAL A 139 -11.20 -9.43 -5.91
C VAL A 139 -11.57 -10.55 -4.95
#